data_AF-A0A139NVS8-F1
#
_entry.id   AF-A0A139NVS8-F1
#
_cell.length_a   1.000
_cell.length_b   1.000
_cell.length_c   1.000
_cell.angle_alpha   90.00
_cell.angle_beta   90.00
_cell.angle_gamma   90.00
#
_symmetry.space_group_name_H-M   'P 1'
#
loop_
_entity.id
_entity.type
_entity.pdbx_description
1 polymer ?
#
loop_
_entity_poly.entity_id
_entity_poly.type
_entity_poly.pdbx_seq_one_letter_code
_entity_poly.pdbx_strand_id
1 'polypeptide(L)'
;MKLTDLSARQIRYYEDQELIKPDRNEGNRRMYSLNDMDRLLEIKDYISEGFNIAAIKKKYAEREAKSKKAVSQTEVRRALHNELLQQGRFASAQSPFGRG
;
A
#
# COMPACT_ATOMS: atom_id res chain seq x y z
N MET A 1 -23.04 8.41 -3.70
CA MET A 1 -22.53 7.96 -2.39
C MET A 1 -22.40 9.19 -1.50
N LYS A 2 -23.04 9.23 -0.33
CA LYS A 2 -23.10 10.45 0.52
C LYS A 2 -21.74 10.91 1.05
N LEU A 3 -20.73 10.05 1.04
CA LEU A 3 -19.41 10.32 1.64
C LEU A 3 -18.38 10.91 0.66
N THR A 4 -18.57 10.74 -0.66
CA THR A 4 -17.63 11.23 -1.69
C THR A 4 -18.25 12.19 -2.69
N ASP A 5 -19.57 12.36 -2.68
CA ASP A 5 -20.37 13.00 -3.74
C ASP A 5 -20.23 12.38 -5.14
N LEU A 6 -19.62 11.20 -5.25
CA LEU A 6 -19.55 10.47 -6.52
C LEU A 6 -20.85 9.71 -6.75
N SER A 7 -21.33 9.75 -7.99
CA SER A 7 -22.43 8.90 -8.46
C SER A 7 -21.98 7.43 -8.52
N ALA A 8 -22.93 6.51 -8.35
CA ALA A 8 -22.64 5.08 -8.53
C ALA A 8 -22.10 4.77 -9.94
N ARG A 9 -22.49 5.56 -10.94
CA ARG A 9 -21.98 5.43 -12.32
C ARG A 9 -20.50 5.79 -12.40
N GLN A 10 -20.07 6.89 -11.78
CA GLN A 10 -18.65 7.27 -11.74
C GLN A 10 -17.82 6.21 -11.04
N ILE A 11 -18.29 5.69 -9.90
CA ILE A 11 -17.56 4.67 -9.16
C ILE A 11 -17.41 3.38 -9.98
N ARG A 12 -18.47 2.93 -10.67
CA ARG A 12 -18.38 1.79 -11.60
C ARG A 12 -17.39 2.06 -12.73
N TYR A 13 -17.44 3.26 -13.30
CA TYR A 13 -16.49 3.64 -14.35
C TYR A 13 -15.04 3.60 -13.84
N TYR A 14 -14.77 4.04 -12.61
CA TYR A 14 -13.42 3.94 -12.03
C TYR A 14 -13.00 2.50 -11.74
N GLU A 15 -13.92 1.62 -11.34
CA GLU A 15 -13.68 0.18 -11.22
C GLU A 15 -13.38 -0.46 -12.59
N ASP A 16 -14.17 -0.15 -13.63
CA ASP A 16 -13.95 -0.63 -15.00
C ASP A 16 -12.61 -0.13 -15.56
N GLN A 17 -12.18 1.05 -15.12
CA GLN A 17 -10.86 1.61 -15.42
C GLN A 17 -9.76 1.08 -14.50
N GLU A 18 -10.04 0.13 -13.61
CA GLU A 18 -9.09 -0.45 -12.65
C GLU A 18 -8.41 0.57 -11.71
N LEU A 19 -9.01 1.73 -11.51
CA LEU A 19 -8.50 2.74 -10.58
C LEU A 19 -8.75 2.37 -9.11
N ILE A 20 -9.78 1.55 -8.89
CA ILE A 20 -10.20 0.97 -7.61
C ILE A 20 -10.58 -0.50 -7.83
N LYS A 21 -10.42 -1.34 -6.82
CA LYS A 21 -10.79 -2.76 -6.85
C LYS A 21 -11.42 -3.15 -5.51
N PRO A 22 -12.67 -2.71 -5.24
CA PRO A 22 -13.32 -3.01 -3.98
C PRO A 22 -13.63 -4.51 -3.87
N ASP A 23 -13.57 -5.04 -2.66
CA ASP A 23 -13.97 -6.41 -2.38
C ASP A 23 -15.46 -6.63 -2.63
N ARG A 24 -15.87 -7.89 -2.75
CA ARG A 24 -17.27 -8.28 -2.93
C ARG A 24 -17.69 -9.24 -1.84
N ASN A 25 -18.88 -9.03 -1.30
CA ASN A 25 -19.48 -9.97 -0.36
C ASN A 25 -20.14 -11.16 -1.08
N GLU A 26 -20.63 -12.14 -0.32
CA GLU A 26 -21.32 -13.33 -0.85
C GLU A 26 -22.53 -12.99 -1.75
N GLY A 27 -23.21 -11.87 -1.47
CA GLY A 27 -24.30 -11.33 -2.29
C GLY A 27 -23.85 -10.51 -3.51
N ASN A 28 -22.56 -10.59 -3.89
CA ASN A 28 -21.94 -9.85 -4.99
C ASN A 28 -22.07 -8.31 -4.90
N ARG A 29 -22.22 -7.78 -3.69
CA ARG A 29 -22.24 -6.33 -3.44
C ARG A 29 -20.82 -5.85 -3.14
N ARG A 30 -20.49 -4.66 -3.64
CA ARG A 30 -19.20 -4.00 -3.42
C ARG A 30 -19.07 -3.58 -1.96
N MET A 31 -17.95 -3.95 -1.37
CA MET A 31 -17.52 -3.57 -0.03
C MET A 31 -16.34 -2.63 -0.19
N TYR A 32 -16.54 -1.36 0.16
CA TYR A 32 -15.48 -0.35 0.09
C TYR A 32 -14.75 -0.29 1.43
N SER A 33 -13.45 -0.51 1.40
CA SER A 33 -12.56 -0.26 2.52
C SER A 33 -12.29 1.24 2.71
N LEU A 34 -11.68 1.63 3.83
CA LEU A 34 -11.24 3.02 4.03
C LEU A 34 -10.24 3.46 2.94
N ASN A 35 -9.34 2.56 2.52
CA ASN A 35 -8.41 2.85 1.43
C ASN A 35 -9.14 3.10 0.10
N ASP A 36 -10.24 2.39 -0.18
CA ASP A 36 -11.06 2.66 -1.37
C ASP A 36 -11.73 4.03 -1.28
N MET A 37 -12.13 4.45 -0.07
CA MET A 37 -12.72 5.77 0.15
C MET A 37 -11.70 6.88 -0.11
N ASP A 38 -10.51 6.76 0.45
CA ASP A 38 -9.41 7.71 0.23
C ASP A 38 -9.05 7.79 -1.25
N ARG A 39 -9.00 6.63 -1.92
CA ARG A 39 -8.75 6.53 -3.35
C ARG A 39 -9.81 7.23 -4.18
N LEU A 40 -11.09 7.06 -3.82
CA LEU A 40 -12.20 7.71 -4.50
C LEU A 40 -12.18 9.24 -4.34
N LEU A 41 -11.83 9.73 -3.14
CA LEU A 41 -11.66 11.16 -2.89
C LEU A 41 -10.48 11.72 -3.69
N GLU A 42 -9.35 11.02 -3.72
CA GLU A 42 -8.18 11.41 -4.50
C GLU A 42 -8.48 11.48 -6.01
N ILE A 43 -9.24 10.52 -6.55
CA ILE A 43 -9.68 10.55 -7.95
C ILE A 43 -10.58 11.77 -8.20
N LYS A 44 -11.51 12.08 -7.29
CA LYS A 44 -12.38 13.26 -7.39
C LYS A 44 -11.55 14.54 -7.48
N ASP A 45 -10.55 14.69 -6.62
CA ASP A 45 -9.68 15.86 -6.60
C ASP A 45 -8.92 15.99 -7.92
N TYR A 46 -8.33 14.91 -8.44
CA TYR A 46 -7.66 14.95 -9.74
C TYR A 46 -8.58 15.32 -10.91
N ILE A 47 -9.80 14.79 -10.93
CA ILE A 47 -10.77 15.17 -11.96
C ILE A 47 -11.12 16.66 -11.83
N SER A 48 -11.23 17.19 -10.61
CA SER A 48 -11.49 18.62 -10.37
C SER A 48 -10.33 19.52 -10.81
N GLU A 49 -9.09 19.02 -10.72
CA GLU A 49 -7.87 19.66 -11.24
C GLU A 49 -7.74 19.55 -12.77
N GLY A 50 -8.67 18.87 -13.45
CA GLY A 50 -8.68 18.71 -14.91
C GLY A 50 -7.90 17.51 -15.44
N PHE A 51 -7.50 16.58 -14.57
CA PHE A 51 -6.85 15.35 -15.01
C PHE A 51 -7.85 14.43 -15.72
N ASN A 52 -7.36 13.69 -16.72
CA ASN A 52 -8.10 12.57 -17.29
C ASN A 52 -7.69 11.25 -16.64
N ILE A 53 -8.43 10.18 -16.95
CA ILE A 53 -8.18 8.84 -16.40
C ILE A 53 -6.76 8.34 -16.67
N ALA A 54 -6.21 8.60 -17.87
CA ALA A 54 -4.85 8.17 -18.22
C ALA A 54 -3.79 8.86 -17.37
N ALA A 55 -3.95 10.17 -17.11
CA ALA A 55 -3.06 10.94 -16.25
C ALA A 55 -3.13 10.45 -14.79
N ILE A 56 -4.33 10.13 -14.30
CA ILE A 56 -4.54 9.56 -12.97
C ILE A 56 -3.84 8.19 -12.84
N LYS A 57 -4.04 7.29 -13.82
CA LYS A 57 -3.34 5.98 -13.88
C LYS A 57 -1.82 6.14 -13.82
N LYS A 58 -1.28 7.08 -14.60
CA LYS A 58 0.16 7.36 -14.63
C LYS A 58 0.67 7.79 -13.26
N LYS A 59 -0.05 8.70 -12.58
CA LYS A 59 0.32 9.17 -11.24
C LYS A 59 0.36 8.03 -10.21
N TYR A 60 -0.57 7.08 -10.32
CA TYR A 60 -0.59 5.89 -9.47
C TYR A 60 0.55 4.92 -9.77
N ALA A 61 0.83 4.65 -11.04
CA ALA A 61 1.98 3.83 -11.42
C ALA A 61 3.31 4.44 -10.95
N GLU A 62 3.47 5.76 -11.04
CA GLU A 62 4.65 6.46 -10.53
C GLU A 62 4.79 6.34 -9.00
N ARG A 63 3.68 6.42 -8.25
CA ARG A 63 3.70 6.24 -6.79
C ARG A 63 4.10 4.81 -6.40
N GLU A 64 3.58 3.81 -7.10
CA GLU A 64 3.95 2.40 -6.90
C GLU A 64 5.42 2.12 -7.28
N ALA A 65 5.92 2.74 -8.36
CA ALA A 65 7.32 2.61 -8.75
C ALA A 65 8.25 3.23 -7.70
N LYS A 66 7.85 4.37 -7.11
CA LYS A 66 8.60 5.03 -6.02
C LYS A 66 8.59 4.21 -4.74
N SER A 67 7.45 3.64 -4.35
CA SER A 67 7.37 2.78 -3.15
C SER A 67 8.22 1.51 -3.29
N LYS A 68 8.22 0.86 -4.46
CA LYS A 68 9.08 -0.30 -4.75
C LYS A 68 10.58 0.03 -4.73
N LYS A 69 10.96 1.25 -5.12
CA LYS A 69 12.37 1.71 -5.09
C LYS A 69 12.83 2.10 -3.68
N ALA A 70 11.96 2.73 -2.89
CA ALA A 70 12.29 3.13 -1.51
C ALA A 70 12.49 1.93 -0.57
N VAL A 71 11.92 0.77 -0.91
CA VAL A 71 12.10 -0.49 -0.18
C VAL A 71 12.81 -1.48 -1.11
N SER A 72 14.03 -1.16 -1.52
CA SER A 72 14.87 -2.14 -2.21
C SER A 72 14.98 -3.36 -1.30
N GLN A 73 14.40 -4.49 -1.71
CA GLN A 73 14.37 -5.69 -0.86
C GLN A 73 15.77 -6.19 -0.51
N THR A 74 16.79 -5.82 -1.31
CA THR A 74 18.20 -6.08 -1.01
C THR A 74 18.66 -5.29 0.22
N GLU A 75 18.22 -4.06 0.40
CA GLU A 75 18.56 -3.22 1.55
C GLU A 75 17.86 -3.70 2.81
N VAL A 76 16.57 -4.07 2.71
CA VAL A 76 15.83 -4.65 3.84
C VAL A 76 16.43 -5.99 4.26
N ARG A 77 16.76 -6.87 3.31
CA ARG A 77 17.44 -8.15 3.62
C ARG A 77 18.82 -7.94 4.23
N ARG A 78 19.59 -6.97 3.72
CA ARG A 78 20.91 -6.63 4.26
C ARG A 78 20.81 -6.07 5.69
N ALA A 79 19.87 -5.17 5.95
CA ALA A 79 19.65 -4.60 7.27
C ALA A 79 19.25 -5.69 8.29
N LEU A 80 18.29 -6.55 7.93
CA LEU A 80 17.86 -7.67 8.78
C LEU A 80 18.99 -8.68 9.05
N HIS A 81 19.79 -9.02 8.02
CA HIS A 81 20.92 -9.92 8.17
C HIS A 81 21.98 -9.36 9.14
N ASN A 82 22.28 -8.07 9.03
CA ASN A 82 23.21 -7.40 9.93
C ASN A 82 22.70 -7.37 11.38
N GLU A 83 21.41 -7.14 11.58
CA GLU A 83 20.79 -7.12 12.90
C GLU A 83 20.79 -8.51 13.57
N LEU A 84 20.50 -9.58 12.83
CA LEU A 84 20.58 -10.96 13.32
C LEU A 84 22.01 -11.36 13.72
N LEU A 85 23.02 -10.94 12.94
CA LEU A 85 24.43 -11.15 13.28
C LEU A 85 24.87 -10.37 14.52
N GLN A 86 24.31 -9.17 14.74
CA GLN A 86 24.59 -8.37 15.94
C GLN A 86 23.91 -8.94 17.19
N GLN A 87 22.69 -9.48 17.10
CA GLN A 87 21.99 -10.10 18.21
C GLN A 87 22.67 -11.41 18.67
N GLY A 88 23.26 -12.18 17.77
CA GLY A 88 24.03 -13.39 18.09
C GLY A 88 25.29 -13.16 18.93
N ARG A 89 25.80 -11.93 19.03
CA ARG A 89 26.95 -11.58 19.90
C ARG A 89 26.61 -11.46 21.38
N PHE A 90 25.34 -11.46 21.77
CA PHE A 90 24.93 -11.41 23.18
C PHE A 90 24.73 -12.80 23.82
N ALA A 91 24.71 -13.89 23.04
CA ALA A 91 24.54 -15.24 23.58
C ALA A 91 25.85 -15.93 24.03
N SER A 92 27.03 -15.38 23.71
CA SER A 92 28.33 -16.01 24.02
C SER A 92 29.14 -15.30 25.11
N ALA A 93 28.59 -14.28 25.77
CA ALA A 93 29.28 -13.56 26.84
C ALA A 93 28.48 -13.57 28.15
N GLN A 94 28.32 -14.74 28.78
CA GLN A 94 28.19 -14.86 30.25
C GLN A 94 28.17 -16.34 30.74
N SER A 95 29.33 -16.85 31.16
CA SER A 95 29.47 -17.53 32.46
C SER A 95 30.95 -17.81 32.79
N PRO A 96 31.56 -17.11 33.77
CA PRO A 96 32.94 -17.34 34.19
C PRO A 96 33.09 -18.23 35.45
N PHE A 97 32.12 -19.08 35.81
CA PHE A 97 32.25 -19.94 37.00
C PHE A 97 31.80 -21.38 36.78
N GLY A 98 32.78 -22.29 36.79
CA GLY A 98 32.59 -23.74 36.77
C GLY A 98 33.91 -24.46 37.08
N ARG A 99 34.41 -24.33 38.31
CA ARG A 99 35.38 -25.25 38.92
C ARG A 99 34.67 -26.00 40.05
N GLY A 100 34.61 -27.32 39.91
CA GLY A 100 34.21 -28.31 40.90
C GLY A 100 34.82 -29.64 40.50
#